data_AF-A0A534WKH9-F1
#
_entry.id   AF-A0A534WKH9-F1
#
_cell.length_a   1.000
_cell.length_b   1.000
_cell.length_c   1.000
_cell.angle_alpha   90.00
_cell.angle_beta   90.00
_cell.angle_gamma   90.00
#
_symmetry.space_group_name_H-M   'P 1'
#
loop_
_entity.id
_entity.type
_entity.pdbx_description
1 polymer ?
#
loop_
_entity_poly.entity_id
_entity_poly.type
_entity_poly.pdbx_seq_one_letter_code
_entity_poly.pdbx_strand_id
1 'polypeptide(L)'
;MKLSIWFQELKRRRVFRALVTYAIAAFAILQVIEPVMHGLALPEWLLKAVVIGVGLGLPITLLLAWAYDINPHGIERTPSPAGASVKPSARAYRALVLGGVGLLLSSPAVLYYLVRGERSTAVVFSAGDPPAQSVAVLPFVNMSDDPGNDYFSDGLSEEILNALAGIPGLRVPARTSSFAFKGQAQDVAKIGASLRVANILEGSVRKAGDKVRITAQLVGSSDGYHLWSRTYERSISDVFAIEDEISADIAAALKLKLLPANRVAAAQAGAVTDPQAYEAYLLGRHALSQRNRSSMESAIASFRKATSLDPNFAPAYADIAIATLLLGRSDTTYGDLPMSAAIARARPALDKALALAADHVEVLAAAGLAQSFVGHYQRALEFYDRSLAINPSNGEVRNWRGLALEALGRYDQTLAAAAEAVKVDPLSKIALYNYAPTLQAFGRTSEIPEVVDRLRALDEGWGEWALGTLAHGRGDRPESVRHYLKAVQL
;
A
#
# COMPACT_ATOMS: atom_id res chain seq x y z
N MET A 1 41.02 15.96 -37.76
CA MET A 1 41.66 17.28 -37.75
C MET A 1 40.93 18.38 -36.96
N LYS A 2 39.65 18.24 -36.54
CA LYS A 2 38.89 19.31 -35.85
C LYS A 2 38.95 19.32 -34.31
N LEU A 3 39.17 18.17 -33.65
CA LEU A 3 39.22 18.09 -32.18
C LEU A 3 40.49 18.73 -31.59
N SER A 4 41.64 18.57 -32.25
CA SER A 4 42.92 19.13 -31.78
C SER A 4 42.92 20.66 -31.78
N ILE A 5 42.28 21.27 -32.78
CA ILE A 5 42.12 22.74 -32.89
C ILE A 5 41.21 23.25 -31.76
N TRP A 6 40.13 22.53 -31.45
CA TRP A 6 39.20 22.91 -30.38
C TRP A 6 39.84 22.80 -28.99
N PHE A 7 40.62 21.75 -28.75
CA PHE A 7 41.39 21.61 -27.51
C PHE A 7 42.47 22.68 -27.35
N GLN A 8 43.15 23.06 -28.44
CA GLN A 8 44.09 24.18 -28.42
C GLN A 8 43.41 25.51 -28.12
N GLU A 9 42.19 25.74 -28.63
CA GLU A 9 41.42 26.96 -28.38
C GLU A 9 40.96 27.06 -26.91
N LEU A 10 40.55 25.95 -26.30
CA LEU A 10 40.21 25.90 -24.86
C LEU A 10 41.41 26.15 -23.96
N LYS A 11 42.58 25.60 -24.33
CA LYS A 11 43.83 25.81 -23.61
C LYS A 11 44.31 27.26 -23.75
N ARG A 12 44.15 27.87 -24.93
CA ARG A 12 44.47 29.29 -25.18
C ARG A 12 43.60 30.23 -24.35
N ARG A 13 42.30 29.95 -24.24
CA ARG A 13 41.33 30.76 -23.48
C ARG A 13 41.32 30.45 -21.98
N ARG A 14 42.29 29.68 -21.47
CA ARG A 14 42.45 29.34 -20.04
C ARG A 14 41.19 28.79 -19.36
N VAL A 15 40.24 28.24 -20.12
CA VAL A 15 38.95 27.72 -19.63
C VAL A 15 39.17 26.59 -18.62
N PHE A 16 40.22 25.79 -18.81
CA PHE A 16 40.62 24.74 -17.85
C PHE A 16 40.99 25.31 -16.47
N ARG A 17 41.63 26.48 -16.40
CA ARG A 17 41.98 27.11 -15.12
C ARG A 17 40.71 27.58 -14.39
N ALA A 18 39.79 28.20 -15.11
CA ALA A 18 38.50 28.62 -14.55
C ALA A 18 37.65 27.42 -14.08
N LEU A 19 37.65 26.33 -14.84
CA LEU A 19 36.99 25.07 -14.45
C LEU A 19 37.58 24.48 -13.17
N VAL A 20 38.91 24.43 -13.05
CA VAL A 20 39.58 23.92 -11.85
C VAL A 20 39.30 24.83 -10.64
N THR A 21 39.37 26.15 -10.81
CA THR A 21 39.04 27.11 -9.74
C THR A 21 37.57 26.97 -9.30
N TYR A 22 36.66 26.81 -10.26
CA TYR A 22 35.24 26.59 -9.96
C TYR A 22 35.01 25.28 -9.20
N ALA A 23 35.66 24.19 -9.63
CA ALA A 23 35.55 22.89 -8.96
C ALA A 23 36.05 22.95 -7.51
N ILE A 24 37.15 23.66 -7.25
CA ILE A 24 37.68 23.85 -5.90
C ILE A 24 36.70 24.66 -5.03
N ALA A 25 36.15 25.75 -5.55
CA ALA A 25 35.20 26.59 -4.82
C ALA A 25 33.88 25.83 -4.55
N ALA A 26 33.35 25.14 -5.56
CA ALA A 26 32.18 24.28 -5.44
C ALA A 26 32.37 23.20 -4.38
N PHE A 27 33.52 22.51 -4.40
CA PHE A 27 33.86 21.50 -3.41
C PHE A 27 33.92 22.08 -2.00
N ALA A 28 34.56 23.25 -1.81
CA ALA A 28 34.63 23.91 -0.50
C ALA A 28 33.24 24.31 0.03
N ILE A 29 32.37 24.85 -0.84
CA ILE A 29 30.99 25.20 -0.47
C ILE A 29 30.22 23.96 -0.02
N LEU A 30 30.34 22.86 -0.76
CA LEU A 30 29.64 21.61 -0.43
C LEU A 30 30.16 20.94 0.85
N GLN A 31 31.45 21.05 1.15
CA GLN A 31 32.02 20.54 2.40
C GLN A 31 31.63 21.37 3.62
N VAL A 32 31.40 22.69 3.46
CA VAL A 32 31.05 23.59 4.57
C VAL A 32 29.55 23.61 4.85
N ILE A 33 28.71 23.49 3.82
CA ILE A 33 27.26 23.59 4.00
C ILE A 33 26.72 22.47 4.89
N GLU A 34 27.18 21.23 4.72
CA GLU A 34 26.62 20.08 5.42
C GLU A 34 26.84 20.15 6.97
N PRO A 35 28.04 20.46 7.51
CA PRO A 35 28.21 20.70 8.94
C PRO A 35 27.42 21.90 9.48
N VAL A 36 27.33 22.99 8.72
CA VAL A 36 26.62 24.22 9.13
C VAL A 36 25.11 23.98 9.22
N MET A 37 24.57 23.22 8.27
CA MET A 37 23.16 22.84 8.23
C MET A 37 22.76 22.04 9.48
N HIS A 38 23.57 21.03 9.84
CA HIS A 38 23.34 20.22 11.05
C HIS A 38 23.54 21.03 12.33
N GLY A 39 24.57 21.88 12.39
CA GLY A 39 24.86 22.72 13.55
C GLY A 39 23.78 23.78 13.84
N LEU A 40 23.09 24.26 12.80
CA LEU A 40 22.05 25.31 12.90
C LEU A 40 20.62 24.79 12.72
N ALA A 41 20.42 23.46 12.65
CA ALA A 41 19.13 22.81 12.42
C ALA A 41 18.35 23.39 11.21
N LEU A 42 19.06 23.70 10.13
CA LEU A 42 18.48 24.30 8.94
C LEU A 42 17.73 23.23 8.11
N PRO A 43 16.71 23.62 7.32
CA PRO A 43 15.89 22.67 6.56
C PRO A 43 16.65 21.93 5.45
N GLU A 44 16.42 20.62 5.28
CA GLU A 44 17.15 19.79 4.29
C GLU A 44 17.03 20.25 2.83
N TRP A 45 15.97 20.99 2.47
CA TRP A 45 15.82 21.55 1.12
C TRP A 45 16.93 22.54 0.77
N LEU A 46 17.58 23.16 1.77
CA LEU A 46 18.62 24.15 1.55
C LEU A 46 19.90 23.53 1.00
N LEU A 47 20.26 22.30 1.41
CA LEU A 47 21.36 21.56 0.80
C LEU A 47 21.09 21.31 -0.70
N LYS A 48 19.86 20.88 -1.03
CA LYS A 48 19.43 20.67 -2.41
C LYS A 48 19.51 21.99 -3.22
N ALA A 49 19.09 23.11 -2.63
CA ALA A 49 19.17 24.42 -3.27
C ALA A 49 20.62 24.87 -3.53
N VAL A 50 21.54 24.64 -2.58
CA VAL A 50 22.97 24.96 -2.74
C VAL A 50 23.61 24.12 -3.84
N VAL A 51 23.33 22.82 -3.88
CA VAL A 51 23.82 21.91 -4.95
C VAL A 51 23.33 22.37 -6.33
N ILE A 52 22.06 22.73 -6.45
CA ILE A 52 21.49 23.26 -7.70
C ILE A 52 22.15 24.57 -8.09
N GLY A 53 22.36 25.49 -7.13
CA GLY A 53 23.05 26.76 -7.37
C GLY A 53 24.48 26.57 -7.88
N VAL A 54 25.22 25.64 -7.28
CA VAL A 54 26.56 25.23 -7.72
C VAL A 54 26.52 24.55 -9.10
N GLY A 55 25.47 23.81 -9.44
CA GLY A 55 25.29 23.29 -10.80
C GLY A 55 25.09 24.41 -11.84
N LEU A 56 24.26 25.40 -11.51
CA LEU A 56 23.91 26.51 -12.41
C LEU A 56 25.05 27.52 -12.61
N GLY A 57 25.94 27.69 -11.63
CA GLY A 57 27.10 28.57 -11.76
C GLY A 57 28.16 28.05 -12.74
N LEU A 58 28.19 26.74 -13.03
CA LEU A 58 29.19 26.14 -13.91
C LEU A 58 29.05 26.62 -15.38
N PRO A 59 27.84 26.57 -16.01
CA PRO A 59 27.62 27.16 -17.33
C PRO A 59 27.98 28.65 -17.41
N ILE A 60 27.64 29.42 -16.37
CA ILE A 60 27.94 30.86 -16.32
C ILE A 60 29.44 31.09 -16.28
N THR A 61 30.15 30.32 -15.46
CA THR A 61 31.62 30.41 -15.34
C THR A 61 32.30 30.05 -16.66
N LEU A 62 31.81 29.02 -17.36
CA LEU A 62 32.31 28.63 -18.67
C LEU A 62 32.09 29.73 -19.73
N LEU A 63 30.93 30.38 -19.73
CA LEU A 63 30.63 31.49 -20.63
C LEU A 63 31.53 32.71 -20.36
N LEU A 64 31.74 33.07 -19.09
CA LEU A 64 32.60 34.17 -18.71
C LEU A 64 34.07 33.90 -19.04
N ALA A 65 34.57 32.70 -18.73
CA ALA A 65 35.94 32.29 -19.06
C ALA A 65 36.19 32.24 -20.57
N TRP A 66 35.15 32.07 -21.39
CA TRP A 66 35.27 32.08 -22.83
C TRP A 66 35.31 33.51 -23.42
N ALA A 67 34.65 34.46 -22.77
CA ALA A 67 34.49 35.84 -23.21
C ALA A 67 35.54 36.82 -22.65
N TYR A 68 36.12 36.52 -21.49
CA TYR A 68 37.04 37.41 -20.76
C TYR A 68 38.29 36.65 -20.32
N ASP A 69 39.47 37.28 -20.43
CA ASP A 69 40.72 36.78 -19.85
C ASP A 69 41.06 37.62 -18.62
N ILE A 70 41.35 36.94 -17.50
CA ILE A 70 41.63 37.58 -16.23
C ILE A 70 43.14 37.58 -16.03
N ASN A 71 43.75 38.75 -16.16
CA ASN A 71 45.18 38.97 -15.94
C ASN A 71 45.42 39.81 -14.66
N PRO A 72 46.64 39.81 -14.09
CA PRO A 72 46.96 40.59 -12.89
C PRO A 72 46.72 42.11 -13.01
N HIS A 73 46.53 42.63 -14.23
CA HIS A 73 46.30 44.05 -14.51
C HIS A 73 44.83 44.41 -14.80
N GLY A 74 43.89 43.45 -14.75
CA GLY A 74 42.45 43.71 -14.94
C GLY A 74 41.72 42.65 -15.77
N ILE A 75 40.41 42.85 -15.96
CA ILE A 75 39.54 42.00 -16.79
C ILE A 75 39.52 42.57 -18.21
N GLU A 76 40.11 41.86 -19.17
CA GLU A 76 40.12 42.27 -20.57
C GLU A 76 39.31 41.30 -21.44
N ARG A 77 38.63 41.82 -22.47
CA ARG A 77 38.00 40.98 -23.50
C ARG A 77 39.09 40.35 -24.35
N THR A 78 38.99 39.04 -24.59
CA THR A 78 40.00 38.29 -25.33
C THR A 78 40.17 38.88 -26.74
N PRO A 79 41.38 39.33 -27.16
CA PRO A 79 41.55 39.94 -28.49
C PRO A 79 41.32 38.92 -29.61
N SER A 80 40.64 39.35 -30.69
CA SER A 80 40.54 38.60 -31.94
C SER A 80 41.87 38.64 -32.70
N PRO A 81 42.26 37.57 -33.42
CA PRO A 81 43.55 37.51 -34.11
C PRO A 81 43.62 38.59 -35.20
N ALA A 82 44.73 39.34 -35.23
CA ALA A 82 45.08 40.15 -36.39
C ALA A 82 45.33 39.20 -37.58
N GLY A 83 44.48 39.28 -38.61
CA GLY A 83 44.73 38.66 -39.92
C GLY A 83 43.97 37.39 -40.30
N ALA A 84 42.99 36.91 -39.52
CA ALA A 84 42.18 35.75 -39.93
C ALA A 84 40.71 36.13 -40.14
N SER A 85 40.30 36.31 -41.40
CA SER A 85 38.90 36.47 -41.82
C SER A 85 38.15 35.13 -41.77
N VAL A 86 38.01 34.56 -40.58
CA VAL A 86 37.03 33.50 -40.32
C VAL A 86 36.10 34.02 -39.24
N LYS A 87 34.97 34.61 -39.68
CA LYS A 87 33.85 34.93 -38.79
C LYS A 87 33.46 33.63 -38.06
N PRO A 88 33.55 33.55 -36.71
CA PRO A 88 33.01 32.39 -36.01
C PRO A 88 31.53 32.32 -36.38
N SER A 89 31.06 31.16 -36.83
CA SER A 89 29.69 31.07 -37.34
C SER A 89 28.74 31.52 -36.22
N ALA A 90 27.95 32.55 -36.49
CA ALA A 90 27.00 33.12 -35.53
C ALA A 90 26.06 32.05 -34.94
N ARG A 91 25.94 30.88 -35.61
CA ARG A 91 25.24 29.69 -35.13
C ARG A 91 25.85 29.06 -33.88
N ALA A 92 27.18 28.94 -33.76
CA ALA A 92 27.81 28.31 -32.60
C ALA A 92 27.69 29.19 -31.34
N TYR A 93 27.84 30.52 -31.51
CA TYR A 93 27.61 31.49 -30.45
C TYR A 93 26.14 31.55 -30.02
N ARG A 94 25.20 31.56 -30.98
CA ARG A 94 23.76 31.50 -30.68
C ARG A 94 23.35 30.19 -30.00
N ALA A 95 23.93 29.04 -30.37
CA ALA A 95 23.62 27.76 -29.74
C ALA A 95 24.08 27.69 -28.27
N LEU A 96 25.25 28.26 -27.96
CA LEU A 96 25.74 28.33 -26.57
C LEU A 96 24.92 29.30 -25.72
N VAL A 97 24.55 30.46 -26.27
CA VAL A 97 23.68 31.44 -25.56
C VAL A 97 22.27 30.87 -25.36
N LEU A 98 21.68 30.23 -26.38
CA LEU A 98 20.36 29.61 -26.26
C LEU A 98 20.37 28.40 -25.32
N GLY A 99 21.45 27.61 -25.29
CA GLY A 99 21.62 26.52 -24.33
C GLY A 99 21.76 27.01 -22.88
N GLY A 100 22.54 28.09 -22.67
CA GLY A 100 22.68 28.71 -21.34
C GLY A 100 21.40 29.38 -20.84
N VAL A 101 20.67 30.06 -21.71
CA VAL A 101 19.37 30.68 -21.39
C VAL A 101 18.30 29.62 -21.15
N GLY A 102 18.31 28.51 -21.91
CA GLY A 102 17.39 27.38 -21.68
C GLY A 102 17.60 26.68 -20.33
N LEU A 103 18.85 26.57 -19.88
CA LEU A 103 19.21 26.03 -18.55
C LEU A 103 18.88 27.00 -17.40
N LEU A 104 18.98 28.32 -17.64
CA LEU A 104 18.58 29.34 -16.67
C LEU A 104 17.05 29.49 -16.55
N LEU A 105 16.31 29.31 -17.64
CA LEU A 105 14.84 29.39 -17.65
C LEU A 105 14.18 28.10 -17.15
N SER A 106 14.85 26.95 -17.19
CA SER A 106 14.36 25.71 -16.59
C SER A 106 14.58 25.65 -15.07
N SER A 107 15.46 26.47 -14.51
CA SER A 107 15.80 26.50 -13.08
C SER A 107 14.59 26.74 -12.15
N PRO A 108 13.68 27.70 -12.38
CA PRO A 108 12.50 27.86 -11.53
C PRO A 108 11.51 26.71 -11.66
N ALA A 109 11.39 26.09 -12.84
CA ALA A 109 10.50 24.98 -13.08
C ALA A 109 11.03 23.68 -12.46
N VAL A 110 12.34 23.43 -12.54
CA VAL A 110 13.01 22.30 -11.89
C VAL A 110 13.02 22.49 -10.38
N LEU A 111 13.27 23.71 -9.88
CA LEU A 111 13.17 24.03 -8.46
C LEU A 111 11.72 23.91 -7.95
N TYR A 112 10.73 24.34 -8.74
CA TYR A 112 9.31 24.13 -8.43
C TYR A 112 8.94 22.64 -8.40
N TYR A 113 9.44 21.84 -9.35
CA TYR A 113 9.16 20.41 -9.39
C TYR A 113 9.85 19.64 -8.25
N LEU A 114 11.05 20.06 -7.85
CA LEU A 114 11.83 19.43 -6.78
C LEU A 114 11.45 19.90 -5.37
N VAL A 115 11.00 21.15 -5.18
CA VAL A 115 10.45 21.66 -3.91
C VAL A 115 9.02 21.19 -3.67
N ARG A 116 8.31 20.77 -4.74
CA ARG A 116 6.97 20.17 -4.65
C ARG A 116 6.99 18.63 -4.54
N GLY A 117 8.15 18.01 -4.75
CA GLY A 117 8.40 16.60 -4.44
C GLY A 117 8.48 16.41 -2.93
N GLU A 118 7.66 15.50 -2.41
CA GLU A 118 7.35 15.27 -0.98
C GLU A 118 6.34 16.25 -0.36
N ARG A 119 5.31 16.62 -1.11
CA ARG A 119 3.99 16.38 -0.52
C ARG A 119 3.62 14.95 -0.87
N SER A 120 3.79 14.03 0.07
CA SER A 120 2.88 12.89 0.15
C SER A 120 1.48 13.48 0.13
N THR A 121 0.88 13.54 -1.05
CA THR A 121 -0.56 13.55 -1.15
C THR A 121 -0.98 12.24 -0.51
N ALA A 122 -1.20 12.26 0.80
CA ALA A 122 -2.34 11.56 1.34
C ALA A 122 -3.47 11.98 0.40
N VAL A 123 -3.85 11.05 -0.47
CA VAL A 123 -4.94 11.22 -1.41
C VAL A 123 -6.17 11.36 -0.52
N VAL A 124 -6.45 12.59 -0.11
CA VAL A 124 -7.76 12.97 0.37
C VAL A 124 -8.62 12.90 -0.88
N PHE A 125 -9.39 11.82 -0.98
CA PHE A 125 -10.50 11.73 -1.92
C PHE A 125 -11.25 13.06 -1.91
N SER A 126 -11.50 13.66 -3.08
CA SER A 126 -12.36 14.83 -3.17
C SER A 126 -13.79 14.45 -2.77
N ALA A 127 -14.14 14.85 -1.53
CA ALA A 127 -15.44 15.28 -1.01
C ALA A 127 -16.69 14.47 -1.39
N GLY A 128 -16.83 13.31 -0.74
CA GLY A 128 -18.07 13.04 -0.02
C GLY A 128 -17.70 12.90 1.45
N ASP A 129 -18.47 13.49 2.36
CA ASP A 129 -18.24 13.30 3.80
C ASP A 129 -18.18 11.80 4.10
N PRO A 130 -17.24 11.35 4.97
CA PRO A 130 -17.20 9.96 5.37
C PRO A 130 -18.59 9.57 5.92
N PRO A 131 -19.10 8.37 5.58
CA PRO A 131 -20.42 7.95 6.01
C PRO A 131 -20.53 8.07 7.53
N ALA A 132 -21.49 8.82 8.06
CA ALA A 132 -21.61 9.04 9.51
C ALA A 132 -21.64 7.72 10.32
N GLN A 133 -22.21 6.66 9.72
CA GLN A 133 -22.26 5.29 10.24
C GLN A 133 -21.05 4.49 9.74
N SER A 134 -19.84 4.89 10.13
CA SER A 134 -18.63 4.14 9.79
C SER A 134 -17.59 4.19 10.91
N VAL A 135 -16.90 3.07 11.13
CA VAL A 135 -15.87 2.94 12.17
C VAL A 135 -14.71 2.07 11.66
N ALA A 136 -13.48 2.54 11.82
CA ALA A 136 -12.28 1.70 11.68
C ALA A 136 -11.84 1.18 13.04
N VAL A 137 -11.33 -0.05 13.12
CA VAL A 137 -10.71 -0.59 14.34
C VAL A 137 -9.22 -0.66 14.11
N LEU A 138 -8.47 0.22 14.77
CA LEU A 138 -7.01 0.21 14.72
C LEU A 138 -6.45 -0.89 15.61
N PRO A 139 -5.25 -1.41 15.29
CA PRO A 139 -4.52 -2.32 16.17
C PRO A 139 -4.34 -1.69 17.54
N PHE A 140 -4.81 -2.39 18.57
CA PHE A 140 -4.64 -1.98 19.95
C PHE A 140 -3.14 -2.01 20.29
N VAL A 141 -2.70 -1.02 21.04
CA VAL A 141 -1.30 -0.88 21.42
C VAL A 141 -1.01 -1.79 22.61
N ASN A 142 -0.05 -2.70 22.46
CA ASN A 142 0.51 -3.42 23.60
C ASN A 142 1.34 -2.45 24.47
N MET A 143 0.86 -2.21 25.69
CA MET A 143 1.53 -1.40 26.72
C MET A 143 2.07 -2.27 27.87
N SER A 144 2.27 -3.57 27.61
CA SER A 144 2.89 -4.52 28.53
C SER A 144 4.41 -4.56 28.32
N ASP A 145 5.16 -4.99 29.33
CA ASP A 145 6.63 -5.04 29.26
C ASP A 145 7.19 -6.14 28.35
N ASP A 146 6.34 -7.10 27.97
CA ASP A 146 6.71 -8.24 27.12
C ASP A 146 6.13 -8.07 25.69
N PRO A 147 7.00 -7.88 24.66
CA PRO A 147 6.61 -7.78 23.24
C PRO A 147 5.90 -9.04 22.73
N GLY A 148 6.08 -10.17 23.40
CA GLY A 148 5.40 -11.42 23.10
C GLY A 148 3.88 -11.34 23.26
N ASN A 149 3.30 -10.27 23.82
CA ASN A 149 1.85 -10.11 23.96
C ASN A 149 1.20 -9.29 22.82
N ASP A 150 1.96 -8.90 21.79
CA ASP A 150 1.43 -8.18 20.61
C ASP A 150 0.33 -8.95 19.87
N TYR A 151 0.39 -10.28 19.89
CA TYR A 151 -0.64 -11.13 19.27
C TYR A 151 -2.00 -10.94 19.95
N PHE A 152 -2.02 -10.75 21.27
CA PHE A 152 -3.25 -10.61 22.05
C PHE A 152 -3.93 -9.27 21.77
N SER A 153 -3.15 -8.19 21.66
CA SER A 153 -3.69 -6.88 21.26
C SER A 153 -4.18 -6.88 19.81
N ASP A 154 -3.48 -7.56 18.90
CA ASP A 154 -3.91 -7.69 17.50
C ASP A 154 -5.16 -8.56 17.36
N GLY A 155 -5.23 -9.68 18.08
CA GLY A 155 -6.37 -10.61 18.11
C GLY A 155 -7.63 -9.92 18.61
N LEU A 156 -7.55 -9.24 19.75
CA LEU A 156 -8.65 -8.44 20.28
C LEU A 156 -9.15 -7.39 19.26
N SER A 157 -8.22 -6.72 18.57
CA SER A 157 -8.59 -5.70 17.56
C SER A 157 -9.31 -6.31 16.36
N GLU A 158 -8.89 -7.50 15.93
CA GLU A 158 -9.52 -8.26 14.85
C GLU A 158 -10.91 -8.77 15.23
N GLU A 159 -11.07 -9.28 16.45
CA GLU A 159 -12.35 -9.77 16.94
C GLU A 159 -13.38 -8.64 17.04
N ILE A 160 -12.98 -7.48 17.59
CA ILE A 160 -13.84 -6.29 17.60
C ILE A 160 -14.18 -5.84 16.18
N LEU A 161 -13.22 -5.85 15.26
CA LEU A 161 -13.45 -5.49 13.85
C LEU A 161 -14.50 -6.40 13.21
N ASN A 162 -14.37 -7.71 13.41
CA ASN A 162 -15.30 -8.72 12.88
C ASN A 162 -16.71 -8.54 13.48
N ALA A 163 -16.80 -8.35 14.80
CA ALA A 163 -18.06 -8.12 15.48
C ALA A 163 -18.77 -6.86 14.97
N LEU A 164 -18.04 -5.76 14.74
CA LEU A 164 -18.59 -4.52 14.19
C LEU A 164 -18.96 -4.63 12.71
N ALA A 165 -18.16 -5.35 11.91
CA ALA A 165 -18.40 -5.58 10.50
C ALA A 165 -19.71 -6.37 10.25
N GLY A 166 -20.09 -7.23 11.20
CA GLY A 166 -21.36 -7.96 11.18
C GLY A 166 -22.60 -7.11 11.46
N ILE A 167 -22.47 -5.83 11.84
CA ILE A 167 -23.60 -4.97 12.20
C ILE A 167 -24.23 -4.34 10.94
N PRO A 168 -25.51 -4.64 10.62
CA PRO A 168 -26.16 -4.06 9.45
C PRO A 168 -26.25 -2.53 9.52
N GLY A 169 -25.76 -1.86 8.47
CA GLY A 169 -25.77 -0.40 8.37
C GLY A 169 -24.53 0.29 8.93
N LEU A 170 -23.63 -0.45 9.58
CA LEU A 170 -22.32 0.06 10.00
C LEU A 170 -21.28 -0.27 8.92
N ARG A 171 -20.51 0.72 8.46
CA ARG A 171 -19.40 0.50 7.53
C ARG A 171 -18.10 0.34 8.29
N VAL A 172 -17.44 -0.79 8.10
CA VAL A 172 -16.15 -1.08 8.73
C VAL A 172 -15.12 -1.36 7.64
N PRO A 173 -14.02 -0.59 7.55
CA PRO A 173 -12.91 -0.91 6.66
C PRO A 173 -12.33 -2.28 6.99
N ALA A 174 -11.90 -2.99 5.95
CA ALA A 174 -11.30 -4.30 6.12
C ALA A 174 -10.06 -4.25 7.05
N ARG A 175 -9.81 -5.38 7.70
CA ARG A 175 -8.67 -5.58 8.62
C ARG A 175 -7.34 -5.15 8.02
N THR A 176 -7.04 -5.58 6.80
CA THR A 176 -5.85 -5.21 6.02
C THR A 176 -5.61 -3.70 5.98
N SER A 177 -6.67 -2.94 5.68
CA SER A 177 -6.61 -1.48 5.66
C SER A 177 -6.40 -0.88 7.04
N SER A 178 -7.13 -1.35 8.06
CA SER A 178 -7.01 -0.79 9.41
C SER A 178 -5.67 -1.12 10.06
N PHE A 179 -5.13 -2.32 9.81
CA PHE A 179 -3.87 -2.80 10.39
C PHE A 179 -2.62 -2.23 9.71
N ALA A 180 -2.76 -1.60 8.54
CA ALA A 180 -1.65 -0.91 7.88
C ALA A 180 -1.07 0.22 8.75
N PHE A 181 -1.86 0.77 9.68
CA PHE A 181 -1.44 1.84 10.59
C PHE A 181 -0.76 1.33 11.87
N LYS A 182 -0.54 0.01 12.02
CA LYS A 182 0.15 -0.54 13.20
C LYS A 182 1.54 0.08 13.35
N GLY A 183 1.85 0.61 14.54
CA GLY A 183 3.15 1.20 14.84
C GLY A 183 3.43 2.54 14.16
N GLN A 184 2.43 3.13 13.49
CA GLN A 184 2.56 4.45 12.87
C GLN A 184 1.99 5.52 13.81
N ALA A 185 2.82 6.49 14.18
CA ALA A 185 2.37 7.69 14.90
C ALA A 185 1.74 8.68 13.90
N GLN A 186 0.55 8.33 13.41
CA GLN A 186 -0.17 9.16 12.45
C GLN A 186 -1.41 9.79 13.09
N ASP A 187 -1.70 11.02 12.67
CA ASP A 187 -2.86 11.77 13.14
C ASP A 187 -4.19 11.07 12.77
N VAL A 188 -5.10 10.97 13.75
CA VAL A 188 -6.40 10.28 13.64
C VAL A 188 -7.23 10.82 12.47
N ALA A 189 -7.13 12.11 12.14
CA ALA A 189 -7.85 12.68 11.00
C ALA A 189 -7.28 12.23 9.65
N LYS A 190 -5.95 12.07 9.57
CA LYS A 190 -5.32 11.49 8.37
C LYS A 190 -5.67 10.02 8.21
N ILE A 191 -5.70 9.25 9.30
CA ILE A 191 -6.11 7.84 9.30
C ILE A 191 -7.56 7.72 8.83
N GLY A 192 -8.46 8.52 9.40
CA GLY A 192 -9.88 8.50 9.03
C GLY A 192 -10.15 8.94 7.60
N ALA A 193 -9.38 9.91 7.07
CA ALA A 193 -9.43 10.27 5.66
C ALA A 193 -8.95 9.13 4.74
N SER A 194 -7.87 8.44 5.13
CA SER A 194 -7.28 7.33 4.37
C SER A 194 -8.21 6.12 4.33
N LEU A 195 -8.87 5.82 5.45
CA LEU A 195 -9.82 4.73 5.61
C LEU A 195 -11.26 5.09 5.23
N ARG A 196 -11.52 6.38 4.97
CA ARG A 196 -12.85 6.94 4.66
C ARG A 196 -13.91 6.65 5.73
N VAL A 197 -13.53 6.80 7.00
CA VAL A 197 -14.42 6.57 8.16
C VAL A 197 -14.64 7.85 8.97
N ALA A 198 -15.81 7.95 9.59
CA ALA A 198 -16.19 9.05 10.48
C ALA A 198 -15.72 8.83 11.92
N ASN A 199 -15.49 7.57 12.30
CA ASN A 199 -15.08 7.20 13.65
C ASN A 199 -13.90 6.22 13.60
N ILE A 200 -13.05 6.27 14.63
CA ILE A 200 -11.91 5.37 14.81
C ILE A 200 -12.01 4.78 16.21
N LEU A 201 -12.02 3.45 16.29
CA LEU A 201 -11.83 2.71 17.51
C LEU A 201 -10.33 2.40 17.64
N GLU A 202 -9.74 2.89 18.72
CA GLU A 202 -8.37 2.58 19.10
C GLU A 202 -8.34 2.13 20.56
N GLY A 203 -7.22 1.57 20.98
CA GLY A 203 -7.13 1.05 22.34
C GLY A 203 -5.74 0.62 22.73
N SER A 204 -5.63 0.22 23.98
CA SER A 204 -4.40 -0.31 24.53
C SER A 204 -4.67 -1.50 25.44
N VAL A 205 -3.70 -2.39 25.47
CA VAL A 205 -3.72 -3.60 26.28
C VAL A 205 -2.50 -3.59 27.18
N ARG A 206 -2.70 -3.69 28.49
CA ARG A 206 -1.62 -3.82 29.47
C ARG A 206 -1.85 -5.05 30.32
N LYS A 207 -0.91 -5.98 30.24
CA LYS A 207 -0.87 -7.20 31.04
C LYS A 207 0.15 -7.04 32.17
N ALA A 208 -0.25 -7.39 33.38
CA ALA A 208 0.60 -7.40 34.58
C ALA A 208 0.31 -8.66 35.38
N GLY A 209 1.20 -9.67 35.28
CA GLY A 209 0.96 -11.00 35.84
C GLY A 209 -0.32 -11.62 35.27
N ASP A 210 -1.23 -12.01 36.17
CA ASP A 210 -2.52 -12.62 35.81
C ASP A 210 -3.63 -11.59 35.54
N LYS A 211 -3.32 -10.28 35.47
CA LYS A 211 -4.33 -9.25 35.21
C LYS A 211 -4.09 -8.56 33.89
N VAL A 212 -5.18 -8.31 33.17
CA VAL A 212 -5.19 -7.55 31.92
C VAL A 212 -6.07 -6.34 32.11
N ARG A 213 -5.54 -5.17 31.73
CA ARG A 213 -6.28 -3.93 31.56
C ARG A 213 -6.36 -3.60 30.09
N ILE A 214 -7.58 -3.56 29.55
CA ILE A 214 -7.87 -3.16 28.18
C ILE A 214 -8.58 -1.81 28.23
N THR A 215 -8.09 -0.85 27.46
CA THR A 215 -8.79 0.42 27.25
C THR A 215 -9.17 0.51 25.79
N ALA A 216 -10.47 0.69 25.51
CA ALA A 216 -10.98 0.91 24.17
C ALA A 216 -11.61 2.31 24.11
N GLN A 217 -11.40 3.02 23.02
CA GLN A 217 -11.92 4.36 22.83
C GLN A 217 -12.32 4.62 21.39
N LEU A 218 -13.51 5.18 21.23
CA LEU A 218 -14.02 5.67 19.96
C LEU A 218 -13.74 7.16 19.85
N VAL A 219 -13.10 7.57 18.76
CA VAL A 219 -12.68 8.93 18.48
C VAL A 219 -13.31 9.38 17.15
N GLY A 220 -13.76 10.63 17.09
CA GLY A 220 -14.21 11.26 15.84
C GLY A 220 -13.02 11.50 14.91
N SER A 221 -13.10 11.05 13.66
CA SER A 221 -11.98 11.23 12.73
C SER A 221 -11.81 12.67 12.28
N SER A 222 -12.88 13.46 12.19
CA SER A 222 -12.82 14.82 11.67
C SER A 222 -12.21 15.82 12.66
N ASP A 223 -12.33 15.55 13.96
CA ASP A 223 -12.07 16.51 15.02
C ASP A 223 -11.18 15.94 16.15
N GLY A 224 -10.91 14.63 16.14
CA GLY A 224 -10.05 13.95 17.10
C GLY A 224 -10.65 13.86 18.51
N TYR A 225 -11.94 14.17 18.70
CA TYR A 225 -12.56 14.13 20.02
C TYR A 225 -13.00 12.73 20.40
N HIS A 226 -12.82 12.37 21.67
CA HIS A 226 -13.30 11.11 22.23
C HIS A 226 -14.84 11.13 22.30
N LEU A 227 -15.47 10.17 21.63
CA LEU A 227 -16.92 9.99 21.58
C LEU A 227 -17.40 8.97 22.62
N TRP A 228 -16.54 8.00 22.94
CA TRP A 228 -16.78 6.93 23.91
C TRP A 228 -15.43 6.36 24.37
N SER A 229 -15.35 5.92 25.61
CA SER A 229 -14.21 5.17 26.12
C SER A 229 -14.68 4.23 27.22
N ARG A 230 -14.05 3.07 27.32
CA ARG A 230 -14.27 2.11 28.40
C ARG A 230 -12.99 1.37 28.72
N THR A 231 -12.82 1.08 30.01
CA THR A 231 -11.71 0.29 30.52
C THR A 231 -12.24 -1.00 31.12
N TYR A 232 -11.60 -2.10 30.77
CA TYR A 232 -11.89 -3.44 31.23
C TYR A 232 -10.72 -3.94 32.05
N GLU A 233 -11.00 -4.46 33.24
CA GLU A 233 -10.02 -5.16 34.06
C GLU A 233 -10.49 -6.60 34.26
N ARG A 234 -9.65 -7.55 33.84
CA ARG A 234 -9.97 -8.99 33.88
C ARG A 234 -8.77 -9.81 34.34
N SER A 235 -9.07 -10.96 34.93
CA SER A 235 -8.07 -11.96 35.29
C SER A 235 -7.83 -12.87 34.09
N ILE A 236 -6.58 -13.07 33.68
CA ILE A 236 -6.16 -13.73 32.44
C ILE A 236 -6.37 -15.26 32.42
N SER A 237 -7.19 -15.79 33.32
CA SER A 237 -7.46 -17.24 33.43
C SER A 237 -8.04 -17.83 32.15
N ASP A 238 -8.74 -17.01 31.34
CA ASP A 238 -9.19 -17.35 30.00
C ASP A 238 -9.11 -16.10 29.10
N VAL A 239 -8.03 -16.00 28.34
CA VAL A 239 -7.71 -14.87 27.44
C VAL A 239 -8.81 -14.67 26.39
N PHE A 240 -9.41 -15.75 25.88
CA PHE A 240 -10.35 -15.70 24.75
C PHE A 240 -11.78 -15.44 25.20
N ALA A 241 -12.19 -15.96 26.36
CA ALA A 241 -13.46 -15.54 26.96
C ALA A 241 -13.47 -14.02 27.23
N ILE A 242 -12.31 -13.45 27.58
CA ILE A 242 -12.14 -12.01 27.72
C ILE A 242 -12.26 -11.30 26.36
N GLU A 243 -11.63 -11.82 25.31
CA GLU A 243 -11.72 -11.25 23.96
C GLU A 243 -13.16 -11.25 23.45
N ASP A 244 -13.88 -12.37 23.54
CA ASP A 244 -15.26 -12.51 23.09
C ASP A 244 -16.20 -11.60 23.89
N GLU A 245 -16.07 -11.60 25.22
CA GLU A 245 -16.88 -10.75 26.11
C GLU A 245 -16.66 -9.28 25.79
N ILE A 246 -15.39 -8.85 25.70
CA ILE A 246 -15.04 -7.45 25.46
C ILE A 246 -15.43 -7.04 24.05
N SER A 247 -15.19 -7.89 23.04
CA SER A 247 -15.55 -7.59 21.65
C SER A 247 -17.06 -7.46 21.47
N ALA A 248 -17.84 -8.37 22.07
CA ALA A 248 -19.29 -8.31 22.06
C ALA A 248 -19.81 -7.06 22.78
N ASP A 249 -19.24 -6.72 23.94
CA ASP A 249 -19.65 -5.54 24.71
C ASP A 249 -19.28 -4.22 24.00
N ILE A 250 -18.08 -4.13 23.42
CA ILE A 250 -17.69 -3.00 22.57
C ILE A 250 -18.63 -2.90 21.36
N ALA A 251 -18.88 -4.01 20.66
CA ALA A 251 -19.76 -4.02 19.51
C ALA A 251 -21.19 -3.57 19.87
N ALA A 252 -21.73 -4.04 21.00
CA ALA A 252 -23.02 -3.62 21.51
C ALA A 252 -23.05 -2.12 21.87
N ALA A 253 -22.02 -1.63 22.56
CA ALA A 253 -21.90 -0.22 22.93
C ALA A 253 -21.80 0.69 21.69
N LEU A 254 -20.97 0.31 20.72
CA LEU A 254 -20.79 1.08 19.50
C LEU A 254 -22.00 1.00 18.57
N LYS A 255 -22.72 -0.12 18.54
CA LYS A 255 -24.00 -0.24 17.83
C LYS A 255 -24.99 0.81 18.28
N LEU A 256 -25.17 0.97 19.59
CA LEU A 256 -26.08 1.96 20.18
C LEU A 256 -25.62 3.40 19.94
N LYS A 257 -24.31 3.62 19.87
CA LYS A 257 -23.72 4.96 19.67
C LYS A 257 -23.74 5.41 18.22
N LEU A 258 -23.49 4.49 17.29
CA LEU A 258 -23.25 4.78 15.87
C LEU A 258 -24.48 4.57 14.99
N LEU A 259 -25.45 3.76 15.40
CA LEU A 259 -26.67 3.52 14.62
C LEU A 259 -27.89 4.25 15.20
N PRO A 260 -28.80 4.77 14.35
CA PRO A 260 -30.11 5.24 14.78
C PRO A 260 -30.90 4.09 15.41
N ALA A 261 -31.71 4.37 16.43
CA ALA A 261 -32.38 3.42 17.33
C ALA A 261 -33.30 2.32 16.70
N ASN A 262 -33.35 2.18 15.37
CA ASN A 262 -34.30 1.32 14.66
C ASN A 262 -33.69 0.09 13.95
N ARG A 263 -32.47 -0.34 14.26
CA ARG A 263 -31.89 -1.58 13.68
C ARG A 263 -31.01 -2.35 14.66
N VAL A 264 -31.63 -3.01 15.64
CA VAL A 264 -30.94 -3.92 16.56
C VAL A 264 -31.58 -5.30 16.50
N ALA A 265 -31.27 -6.06 15.46
CA ALA A 265 -31.43 -7.52 15.44
C ALA A 265 -30.46 -8.12 14.42
N ALA A 266 -29.93 -9.30 14.73
CA ALA A 266 -28.94 -10.10 13.98
C ALA A 266 -27.47 -9.69 14.15
N ALA A 267 -26.83 -10.26 15.18
CA ALA A 267 -25.40 -10.57 15.21
C ALA A 267 -25.13 -11.44 16.45
N GLN A 268 -25.48 -12.74 16.42
CA GLN A 268 -24.93 -13.78 17.31
C GLN A 268 -25.24 -15.16 16.73
N ALA A 269 -24.19 -15.89 16.31
CA ALA A 269 -24.06 -17.35 16.39
C ALA A 269 -22.71 -17.76 15.77
N GLY A 270 -21.74 -18.16 16.59
CA GLY A 270 -20.45 -18.67 16.12
C GLY A 270 -19.66 -19.31 17.25
N ALA A 271 -19.83 -20.64 17.40
CA ALA A 271 -19.21 -21.64 18.26
C ALA A 271 -17.97 -21.26 19.12
N VAL A 272 -18.07 -21.57 20.41
CA VAL A 272 -16.95 -21.77 21.34
C VAL A 272 -15.97 -22.79 20.72
N THR A 273 -14.78 -22.35 20.33
CA THR A 273 -13.69 -23.19 19.84
C THR A 273 -12.53 -23.20 20.84
N ASP A 274 -11.59 -24.12 20.70
CA ASP A 274 -10.41 -24.17 21.56
C ASP A 274 -9.55 -22.90 21.33
N PRO A 275 -9.23 -22.13 22.38
CA PRO A 275 -8.24 -21.03 22.39
C PRO A 275 -7.01 -21.19 21.49
N GLN A 276 -6.32 -22.32 21.60
CA GLN A 276 -5.09 -22.60 20.86
C GLN A 276 -5.40 -22.94 19.39
N ALA A 277 -6.58 -23.53 19.12
CA ALA A 277 -7.06 -23.72 17.76
C ALA A 277 -7.35 -22.37 17.09
N TYR A 278 -7.95 -21.43 17.81
CA TYR A 278 -8.23 -20.09 17.32
C TYR A 278 -6.96 -19.29 17.06
N GLU A 279 -5.99 -19.31 17.98
CA GLU A 279 -4.68 -18.68 17.78
C GLU A 279 -3.98 -19.20 16.50
N ALA A 280 -3.95 -20.53 16.34
CA ALA A 280 -3.38 -21.16 15.15
C ALA A 280 -4.15 -20.76 13.87
N TYR A 281 -5.46 -20.58 13.96
CA TYR A 281 -6.28 -20.10 12.86
C TYR A 281 -5.94 -18.65 12.48
N LEU A 282 -5.84 -17.74 13.46
CA LEU A 282 -5.45 -16.34 13.22
C LEU A 282 -4.07 -16.22 12.58
N LEU A 283 -3.09 -17.02 13.03
CA LEU A 283 -1.77 -17.10 12.39
C LEU A 283 -1.88 -17.56 10.92
N GLY A 284 -2.76 -18.52 10.64
CA GLY A 284 -3.05 -18.97 9.28
C GLY A 284 -3.66 -17.87 8.42
N ARG A 285 -4.64 -17.12 8.96
CA ARG A 285 -5.27 -15.98 8.27
C ARG A 285 -4.27 -14.87 7.94
N HIS A 286 -3.37 -14.57 8.88
CA HIS A 286 -2.30 -13.61 8.64
C HIS A 286 -1.40 -14.06 7.48
N ALA A 287 -0.95 -15.31 7.47
CA ALA A 287 -0.11 -15.85 6.39
C ALA A 287 -0.86 -15.89 5.04
N LEU A 288 -2.15 -16.24 5.04
CA LEU A 288 -2.99 -16.24 3.84
C LEU A 288 -3.08 -14.85 3.18
N SER A 289 -3.09 -13.78 3.98
CA SER A 289 -3.17 -12.40 3.49
C SER A 289 -1.92 -11.92 2.74
N GLN A 290 -0.76 -12.57 2.93
CA GLN A 290 0.49 -12.18 2.29
C GLN A 290 0.60 -12.61 0.82
N ARG A 291 -0.32 -13.48 0.35
CA ARG A 291 -0.53 -13.80 -1.07
C ARG A 291 0.76 -14.19 -1.84
N ASN A 292 1.55 -15.10 -1.27
CA ASN A 292 2.69 -15.71 -1.95
C ASN A 292 2.79 -17.20 -1.60
N ARG A 293 3.59 -17.97 -2.34
CA ARG A 293 3.72 -19.42 -2.15
C ARG A 293 4.03 -19.82 -0.71
N SER A 294 5.10 -19.27 -0.15
CA SER A 294 5.57 -19.63 1.18
C SER A 294 4.51 -19.30 2.22
N SER A 295 3.83 -18.16 2.07
CA SER A 295 2.77 -17.75 2.98
C SER A 295 1.53 -18.65 2.88
N MET A 296 1.17 -19.15 1.69
CA MET A 296 0.09 -20.15 1.54
C MET A 296 0.44 -21.46 2.24
N GLU A 297 1.68 -21.94 2.12
CA GLU A 297 2.15 -23.17 2.77
C GLU A 297 2.15 -23.01 4.30
N SER A 298 2.65 -21.87 4.80
CA SER A 298 2.57 -21.52 6.22
C SER A 298 1.12 -21.42 6.71
N ALA A 299 0.22 -20.83 5.91
CA ALA A 299 -1.20 -20.73 6.24
C ALA A 299 -1.82 -22.13 6.40
N ILE A 300 -1.58 -23.04 5.45
CA ILE A 300 -2.06 -24.43 5.52
C ILE A 300 -1.55 -25.14 6.77
N ALA A 301 -0.27 -24.95 7.14
CA ALA A 301 0.29 -25.55 8.34
C ALA A 301 -0.40 -25.05 9.61
N SER A 302 -0.62 -23.74 9.73
CA SER A 302 -1.31 -23.12 10.86
C SER A 302 -2.77 -23.55 10.95
N PHE A 303 -3.51 -23.59 9.85
CA PHE A 303 -4.89 -24.09 9.85
C PHE A 303 -4.98 -25.58 10.16
N ARG A 304 -4.01 -26.40 9.72
CA ARG A 304 -3.96 -27.81 10.12
C ARG A 304 -3.74 -27.98 11.61
N LYS A 305 -2.87 -27.15 12.21
CA LYS A 305 -2.73 -27.10 13.67
C LYS A 305 -4.05 -26.75 14.33
N ALA A 306 -4.77 -25.74 13.82
CA ALA A 306 -6.11 -25.40 14.31
C ALA A 306 -7.08 -26.59 14.26
N THR A 307 -7.17 -27.29 13.13
CA THR A 307 -8.05 -28.48 13.00
C THR A 307 -7.61 -29.69 13.81
N SER A 308 -6.34 -29.76 14.22
CA SER A 308 -5.85 -30.84 15.10
C SER A 308 -6.21 -30.59 16.57
N LEU A 309 -6.34 -29.32 16.95
CA LEU A 309 -6.74 -28.87 18.28
C LEU A 309 -8.28 -28.87 18.39
N ASP A 310 -8.98 -28.42 17.35
CA ASP A 310 -10.44 -28.49 17.24
C ASP A 310 -10.88 -29.12 15.90
N PRO A 311 -11.19 -30.43 15.89
CA PRO A 311 -11.69 -31.15 14.70
C PRO A 311 -13.07 -30.70 14.19
N ASN A 312 -13.78 -29.81 14.90
CA ASN A 312 -15.06 -29.25 14.51
C ASN A 312 -14.95 -27.79 14.04
N PHE A 313 -13.75 -27.23 13.96
CA PHE A 313 -13.54 -25.84 13.56
C PHE A 313 -13.68 -25.64 12.05
N ALA A 314 -14.93 -25.49 11.58
CA ALA A 314 -15.28 -25.43 10.17
C ALA A 314 -14.53 -24.33 9.36
N PRO A 315 -14.34 -23.09 9.88
CA PRO A 315 -13.55 -22.05 9.20
C PRO A 315 -12.12 -22.48 8.88
N ALA A 316 -11.44 -23.20 9.79
CA ALA A 316 -10.07 -23.66 9.54
C ALA A 316 -10.01 -24.67 8.38
N TYR A 317 -10.98 -25.60 8.29
CA TYR A 317 -11.08 -26.50 7.13
C TYR A 317 -11.38 -25.75 5.82
N ALA A 318 -12.24 -24.73 5.86
CA ALA A 318 -12.52 -23.89 4.70
C ALA A 318 -11.27 -23.15 4.20
N ASP A 319 -10.49 -22.59 5.11
CA ASP A 319 -9.27 -21.85 4.76
C ASP A 319 -8.10 -22.76 4.35
N ILE A 320 -8.03 -24.01 4.82
CA ILE A 320 -7.15 -25.04 4.23
C ILE A 320 -7.50 -25.23 2.75
N ALA A 321 -8.79 -25.35 2.42
CA ALA A 321 -9.22 -25.54 1.04
C ALA A 321 -8.87 -24.32 0.18
N ILE A 322 -9.15 -23.10 0.66
CA ILE A 322 -8.80 -21.84 -0.02
C ILE A 322 -7.30 -21.77 -0.28
N ALA A 323 -6.46 -21.90 0.75
CA ALA A 323 -5.01 -21.82 0.62
C ALA A 323 -4.46 -22.88 -0.34
N THR A 324 -5.03 -24.09 -0.32
CA THR A 324 -4.64 -25.18 -1.22
C THR A 324 -5.02 -24.90 -2.67
N LEU A 325 -6.20 -24.35 -2.93
CA LEU A 325 -6.61 -23.92 -4.27
C LEU A 325 -5.69 -22.83 -4.80
N LEU A 326 -5.34 -21.85 -3.95
CA LEU A 326 -4.48 -20.74 -4.32
C LEU A 326 -3.00 -21.12 -4.54
N LEU A 327 -2.59 -22.35 -4.20
CA LEU A 327 -1.31 -22.93 -4.61
C LEU A 327 -1.35 -23.56 -6.01
N GLY A 328 -2.51 -23.57 -6.67
CA GLY A 328 -2.65 -23.95 -8.08
C GLY A 328 -1.76 -23.09 -8.98
N ARG A 329 -1.48 -23.59 -10.18
CA ARG A 329 -0.71 -22.88 -11.21
C ARG A 329 -1.66 -22.19 -12.19
N SER A 330 -1.85 -20.89 -12.03
CA SER A 330 -2.50 -19.99 -12.98
C SER A 330 -1.97 -18.56 -12.81
N ASP A 331 -2.38 -17.67 -13.71
CA ASP A 331 -2.03 -16.25 -13.67
C ASP A 331 -2.64 -15.48 -12.48
N THR A 332 -3.52 -16.14 -11.72
CA THR A 332 -4.29 -15.55 -10.61
C THR A 332 -4.02 -16.24 -9.26
N THR A 333 -3.03 -17.13 -9.21
CA THR A 333 -2.67 -17.95 -8.04
C THR A 333 -1.17 -17.88 -7.75
N TYR A 334 -0.75 -18.50 -6.65
CA TYR A 334 0.56 -18.22 -6.02
C TYR A 334 1.50 -19.43 -5.96
N GLY A 335 1.16 -20.54 -6.63
CA GLY A 335 1.96 -21.77 -6.60
C GLY A 335 2.19 -22.40 -7.99
N ASP A 336 2.72 -23.62 -8.00
CA ASP A 336 3.02 -24.40 -9.21
C ASP A 336 2.22 -25.70 -9.29
N LEU A 337 1.31 -25.96 -8.35
CA LEU A 337 0.55 -27.18 -8.36
C LEU A 337 -0.33 -27.22 -9.61
N PRO A 338 -0.34 -28.30 -10.39
CA PRO A 338 -1.31 -28.46 -11.46
C PRO A 338 -2.72 -28.23 -10.92
N MET A 339 -3.55 -27.48 -11.65
CA MET A 339 -4.85 -27.03 -11.12
C MET A 339 -5.73 -28.20 -10.67
N SER A 340 -5.74 -29.29 -11.42
CA SER A 340 -6.43 -30.53 -11.07
C SER A 340 -5.94 -31.15 -9.75
N ALA A 341 -4.63 -31.06 -9.47
CA ALA A 341 -4.04 -31.53 -8.23
C ALA A 341 -4.40 -30.61 -7.05
N ALA A 342 -4.41 -29.29 -7.24
CA ALA A 342 -4.84 -28.33 -6.22
C ALA A 342 -6.31 -28.57 -5.82
N ILE A 343 -7.20 -28.72 -6.81
CA ILE A 343 -8.62 -29.05 -6.59
C ILE A 343 -8.77 -30.38 -5.86
N ALA A 344 -8.05 -31.42 -6.29
CA ALA A 344 -8.11 -32.74 -5.64
C ALA A 344 -7.61 -32.71 -4.19
N ARG A 345 -6.58 -31.91 -3.89
CA ARG A 345 -6.03 -31.75 -2.53
C ARG A 345 -6.91 -30.89 -1.62
N ALA A 346 -7.61 -29.89 -2.17
CA ALA A 346 -8.50 -29.02 -1.41
C ALA A 346 -9.82 -29.70 -1.02
N ARG A 347 -10.30 -30.64 -1.87
CA ARG A 347 -11.62 -31.27 -1.72
C ARG A 347 -11.89 -31.88 -0.33
N PRO A 348 -11.00 -32.70 0.28
CA PRO A 348 -11.30 -33.29 1.59
C PRO A 348 -11.55 -32.26 2.69
N ALA A 349 -10.82 -31.14 2.69
CA ALA A 349 -11.00 -30.07 3.66
C ALA A 349 -12.31 -29.31 3.41
N LEU A 350 -12.63 -29.02 2.14
CA LEU A 350 -13.90 -28.39 1.78
C LEU A 350 -15.10 -29.26 2.16
N ASP A 351 -15.06 -30.56 1.86
CA ASP A 351 -16.13 -31.50 2.19
C ASP A 351 -16.37 -31.56 3.71
N LYS A 352 -15.29 -31.57 4.50
CA LYS A 352 -15.36 -31.52 5.96
C LYS A 352 -15.95 -30.19 6.47
N ALA A 353 -15.53 -29.07 5.89
CA ALA A 353 -16.04 -27.74 6.25
C ALA A 353 -17.55 -27.62 5.96
N LEU A 354 -18.00 -28.09 4.80
CA LEU A 354 -19.42 -28.13 4.41
C LEU A 354 -20.24 -29.05 5.32
N ALA A 355 -19.69 -30.21 5.71
CA ALA A 355 -20.36 -31.11 6.63
C ALA A 355 -20.53 -30.54 8.04
N LEU A 356 -19.60 -29.70 8.49
CA LEU A 356 -19.64 -29.05 9.80
C LEU A 356 -20.56 -27.82 9.83
N ALA A 357 -20.44 -26.93 8.83
CA ALA A 357 -21.17 -25.67 8.82
C ALA A 357 -21.36 -25.11 7.39
N ALA A 358 -22.24 -25.74 6.60
CA ALA A 358 -22.48 -25.39 5.19
C ALA A 358 -22.85 -23.92 4.92
N ASP A 359 -23.47 -23.24 5.90
CA ASP A 359 -23.95 -21.86 5.78
C ASP A 359 -23.02 -20.84 6.45
N HIS A 360 -21.86 -21.28 6.96
CA HIS A 360 -20.85 -20.38 7.55
C HIS A 360 -20.17 -19.53 6.48
N VAL A 361 -19.84 -18.27 6.80
CA VAL A 361 -19.39 -17.29 5.81
C VAL A 361 -18.08 -17.69 5.09
N GLU A 362 -17.08 -18.21 5.80
CA GLU A 362 -15.83 -18.77 5.26
C GLU A 362 -16.07 -20.06 4.44
N VAL A 363 -17.00 -20.91 4.87
CA VAL A 363 -17.32 -22.17 4.17
C VAL A 363 -17.97 -21.87 2.83
N LEU A 364 -18.91 -20.90 2.80
CA LEU A 364 -19.50 -20.40 1.57
C LEU A 364 -18.44 -19.78 0.65
N ALA A 365 -17.50 -19.00 1.20
CA ALA A 365 -16.38 -18.43 0.43
C ALA A 365 -15.51 -19.52 -0.21
N ALA A 366 -15.13 -20.54 0.54
CA ALA A 366 -14.34 -21.68 0.05
C ALA A 366 -15.09 -22.49 -1.02
N ALA A 367 -16.38 -22.72 -0.83
CA ALA A 367 -17.23 -23.41 -1.81
C ALA A 367 -17.32 -22.62 -3.13
N GLY A 368 -17.53 -21.30 -3.06
CA GLY A 368 -17.53 -20.43 -4.24
C GLY A 368 -16.20 -20.45 -4.99
N LEU A 369 -15.09 -20.40 -4.25
CA LEU A 369 -13.75 -20.48 -4.84
C LEU A 369 -13.52 -21.82 -5.54
N ALA A 370 -13.87 -22.93 -4.89
CA ALA A 370 -13.77 -24.25 -5.48
C ALA A 370 -14.61 -24.39 -6.77
N GLN A 371 -15.83 -23.84 -6.80
CA GLN A 371 -16.65 -23.84 -8.03
C GLN A 371 -16.02 -22.99 -9.15
N SER A 372 -15.39 -21.86 -8.81
CA SER A 372 -14.67 -21.04 -9.79
C SER A 372 -13.52 -21.81 -10.42
N PHE A 373 -12.78 -22.57 -9.62
CA PHE A 373 -11.62 -23.36 -10.07
C PHE A 373 -11.98 -24.54 -10.98
N VAL A 374 -13.20 -25.07 -10.89
CA VAL A 374 -13.73 -26.08 -11.83
C VAL A 374 -14.50 -25.45 -13.00
N GLY A 375 -14.52 -24.12 -13.13
CA GLY A 375 -15.19 -23.40 -14.21
C GLY A 375 -16.70 -23.22 -14.05
N HIS A 376 -17.28 -23.58 -12.91
CA HIS A 376 -18.70 -23.41 -12.62
C HIS A 376 -19.00 -22.02 -12.04
N TYR A 377 -18.64 -20.97 -12.78
CA TYR A 377 -18.71 -19.59 -12.29
C TYR A 377 -20.10 -19.14 -11.87
N GLN A 378 -21.17 -19.58 -12.56
CA GLN A 378 -22.55 -19.24 -12.17
C GLN A 378 -22.88 -19.77 -10.77
N ARG A 379 -22.46 -21.00 -10.46
CA ARG A 379 -22.63 -21.61 -9.15
C ARG A 379 -21.72 -20.97 -8.10
N ALA A 380 -20.54 -20.54 -8.51
CA ALA A 380 -19.65 -19.77 -7.63
C ALA A 380 -20.29 -18.46 -7.16
N LEU A 381 -20.96 -17.72 -8.07
CA LEU A 381 -21.68 -16.49 -7.72
C LEU A 381 -22.75 -16.72 -6.66
N GLU A 382 -23.50 -17.82 -6.72
CA GLU A 382 -24.52 -18.15 -5.70
C GLU A 382 -23.90 -18.27 -4.29
N PHE A 383 -22.75 -18.92 -4.17
CA PHE A 383 -22.03 -19.04 -2.91
C PHE A 383 -21.46 -17.70 -2.44
N TYR A 384 -20.84 -16.93 -3.34
CA TYR A 384 -20.31 -15.60 -3.01
C TYR A 384 -21.42 -14.63 -2.59
N ASP A 385 -22.56 -14.62 -3.28
CA ASP A 385 -23.69 -13.77 -2.95
C ASP A 385 -24.26 -14.09 -1.56
N ARG A 386 -24.35 -15.39 -1.21
CA ARG A 386 -24.76 -15.82 0.13
C ARG A 386 -23.74 -15.43 1.20
N SER A 387 -22.45 -15.58 0.93
CA SER A 387 -21.38 -15.16 1.84
C SER A 387 -21.41 -13.64 2.07
N LEU A 388 -21.56 -12.84 1.01
CA LEU A 388 -21.64 -11.38 1.07
C LEU A 388 -22.95 -10.86 1.66
N ALA A 389 -24.03 -11.64 1.63
CA ALA A 389 -25.25 -11.30 2.35
C ALA A 389 -25.05 -11.36 3.88
N ILE A 390 -24.12 -12.20 4.36
CA ILE A 390 -23.80 -12.36 5.78
C ILE A 390 -22.70 -11.37 6.21
N ASN A 391 -21.59 -11.31 5.47
CA ASN A 391 -20.51 -10.35 5.69
C ASN A 391 -20.35 -9.46 4.45
N PRO A 392 -21.12 -8.37 4.37
CA PRO A 392 -20.99 -7.46 3.27
C PRO A 392 -19.58 -6.96 3.15
N SER A 393 -18.80 -6.67 4.18
CA SER A 393 -17.45 -6.08 4.08
C SER A 393 -16.33 -7.02 3.61
N ASN A 394 -16.58 -8.30 3.31
CA ASN A 394 -15.50 -9.23 2.92
C ASN A 394 -14.89 -8.86 1.55
N GLY A 395 -13.68 -8.30 1.56
CA GLY A 395 -12.96 -7.87 0.36
C GLY A 395 -12.50 -9.02 -0.54
N GLU A 396 -12.11 -10.17 0.05
CA GLU A 396 -11.61 -11.32 -0.72
C GLU A 396 -12.71 -11.98 -1.54
N VAL A 397 -13.87 -12.20 -0.91
CA VAL A 397 -15.05 -12.77 -1.57
C VAL A 397 -15.55 -11.87 -2.68
N ARG A 398 -15.56 -10.53 -2.46
CA ARG A 398 -15.87 -9.57 -3.53
C ARG A 398 -14.91 -9.69 -4.71
N ASN A 399 -13.62 -9.79 -4.44
CA ASN A 399 -12.61 -9.92 -5.47
C ASN A 399 -12.86 -11.20 -6.30
N TRP A 400 -13.04 -12.36 -5.66
CA TRP A 400 -13.31 -13.61 -6.38
C TRP A 400 -14.65 -13.59 -7.14
N ARG A 401 -15.67 -12.95 -6.58
CA ARG A 401 -16.93 -12.71 -7.28
C ARG A 401 -16.73 -11.86 -8.53
N GLY A 402 -15.92 -10.80 -8.47
CA GLY A 402 -15.55 -9.97 -9.61
C GLY A 402 -14.89 -10.79 -10.73
N LEU A 403 -13.94 -11.66 -10.37
CA LEU A 403 -13.28 -12.57 -11.32
C LEU A 403 -14.26 -13.58 -11.92
N ALA A 404 -15.21 -14.10 -11.15
CA ALA A 404 -16.25 -15.00 -11.66
C ALA A 404 -17.22 -14.30 -12.63
N LEU A 405 -17.55 -13.02 -12.37
CA LEU A 405 -18.35 -12.20 -13.30
C LEU A 405 -17.62 -11.95 -14.61
N GLU A 406 -16.32 -11.65 -14.54
CA GLU A 406 -15.46 -11.49 -15.71
C GLU A 406 -15.40 -12.76 -16.56
N ALA A 407 -15.21 -13.92 -15.92
CA ALA A 407 -15.17 -15.21 -16.61
C ALA A 407 -16.50 -15.59 -17.28
N LEU A 408 -17.63 -15.05 -16.80
CA LEU A 408 -18.95 -15.19 -17.42
C LEU A 408 -19.23 -14.15 -18.52
N GLY A 409 -18.29 -13.23 -18.78
CA GLY A 409 -18.47 -12.13 -19.72
C GLY A 409 -19.49 -11.07 -19.27
N ARG A 410 -19.80 -11.01 -17.96
CA ARG A 410 -20.74 -10.02 -17.39
C ARG A 410 -20.04 -8.69 -17.10
N TYR A 411 -19.48 -8.12 -18.15
CA TYR A 411 -18.54 -7.01 -18.09
C TYR A 411 -19.10 -5.77 -17.34
N ASP A 412 -20.36 -5.39 -17.58
CA ASP A 412 -20.98 -4.25 -16.87
C ASP A 412 -20.95 -4.40 -15.33
N GLN A 413 -21.03 -5.64 -14.83
CA GLN A 413 -21.00 -5.95 -13.41
C GLN A 413 -19.56 -6.08 -12.88
N THR A 414 -18.59 -6.48 -13.71
CA THR A 414 -17.19 -6.66 -13.34
C THR A 414 -16.55 -5.35 -12.88
N LEU A 415 -16.67 -4.27 -13.66
CA LEU A 415 -16.06 -2.98 -13.30
C LEU A 415 -16.63 -2.43 -11.98
N ALA A 416 -17.96 -2.53 -11.80
CA ALA A 416 -18.61 -2.11 -10.58
C ALA A 416 -18.17 -2.96 -9.37
N ALA A 417 -18.05 -4.28 -9.53
CA ALA A 417 -17.60 -5.17 -8.48
C ALA A 417 -16.14 -4.90 -8.07
N ALA A 418 -15.25 -4.68 -9.03
CA ALA A 418 -13.84 -4.36 -8.77
C ALA A 418 -13.69 -2.99 -8.08
N ALA A 419 -14.45 -1.98 -8.52
CA ALA A 419 -14.47 -0.66 -7.88
C ALA A 419 -14.99 -0.73 -6.43
N GLU A 420 -16.07 -1.48 -6.17
CA GLU A 420 -16.58 -1.68 -4.81
C GLU A 420 -15.60 -2.49 -3.94
N ALA A 421 -14.86 -3.45 -4.50
CA ALA A 421 -13.82 -4.16 -3.75
C ALA A 421 -12.72 -3.22 -3.25
N VAL A 422 -12.20 -2.35 -4.14
CA VAL A 422 -11.21 -1.33 -3.77
C VAL A 422 -11.78 -0.26 -2.83
N LYS A 423 -13.08 0.02 -2.91
CA LYS A 423 -13.73 0.98 -2.02
C LYS A 423 -13.90 0.44 -0.60
N VAL A 424 -14.17 -0.87 -0.46
CA VAL A 424 -14.38 -1.51 0.84
C VAL A 424 -13.05 -1.85 1.53
N ASP A 425 -12.04 -2.26 0.75
CA ASP A 425 -10.69 -2.50 1.24
C ASP A 425 -9.67 -1.65 0.43
N PRO A 426 -9.51 -0.36 0.76
CA PRO A 426 -8.68 0.56 -0.01
C PRO A 426 -7.19 0.24 0.01
N LEU A 427 -6.71 -0.52 0.98
CA LEU A 427 -5.30 -0.96 1.06
C LEU A 427 -5.13 -2.44 0.70
N SER A 428 -6.14 -3.06 0.06
CA SER A 428 -6.03 -4.41 -0.47
C SER A 428 -5.09 -4.47 -1.66
N LYS A 429 -3.89 -5.05 -1.50
CA LYS A 429 -2.95 -5.23 -2.62
C LYS A 429 -3.58 -6.01 -3.76
N ILE A 430 -4.34 -7.07 -3.45
CA ILE A 430 -4.99 -7.93 -4.46
C ILE A 430 -6.17 -7.23 -5.16
N ALA A 431 -7.00 -6.47 -4.44
CA ALA A 431 -8.10 -5.75 -5.08
C ALA A 431 -7.56 -4.65 -6.01
N LEU A 432 -6.53 -3.91 -5.58
CA LEU A 432 -5.86 -2.92 -6.42
C LEU A 432 -5.18 -3.55 -7.65
N TYR A 433 -4.46 -4.66 -7.45
CA TYR A 433 -3.81 -5.40 -8.53
C TYR A 433 -4.80 -5.89 -9.58
N ASN A 434 -5.95 -6.45 -9.18
CA ASN A 434 -6.97 -6.91 -10.12
C ASN A 434 -7.77 -5.76 -10.75
N TYR A 435 -7.93 -4.64 -10.04
CA TYR A 435 -8.68 -3.50 -10.55
C TYR A 435 -7.97 -2.80 -11.72
N ALA A 436 -6.63 -2.74 -11.72
CA ALA A 436 -5.90 -2.03 -12.78
C ALA A 436 -6.07 -2.68 -14.18
N PRO A 437 -5.92 -4.01 -14.35
CA PRO A 437 -6.26 -4.69 -15.60
C PRO A 437 -7.73 -4.57 -15.99
N THR A 438 -8.66 -4.60 -15.01
CA THR A 438 -10.08 -4.32 -15.29
C THR A 438 -10.26 -2.91 -15.86
N LEU A 439 -9.65 -1.88 -15.27
CA LEU A 439 -9.71 -0.52 -15.82
C LEU A 439 -9.17 -0.46 -17.25
N GLN A 440 -8.09 -1.19 -17.55
CA GLN A 440 -7.53 -1.29 -18.90
C GLN A 440 -8.50 -1.93 -19.89
N ALA A 441 -9.11 -3.07 -19.53
CA ALA A 441 -10.06 -3.79 -20.37
C ALA A 441 -11.30 -2.95 -20.74
N PHE A 442 -11.72 -2.05 -19.84
CA PHE A 442 -12.87 -1.15 -20.05
C PHE A 442 -12.49 0.24 -20.59
N GLY A 443 -11.24 0.44 -21.00
CA GLY A 443 -10.78 1.72 -21.57
C GLY A 443 -10.70 2.88 -20.57
N ARG A 444 -10.77 2.60 -19.26
CA ARG A 444 -10.67 3.58 -18.17
C ARG A 444 -9.20 3.88 -17.84
N THR A 445 -8.39 4.09 -18.87
CA THR A 445 -6.91 4.16 -18.77
C THR A 445 -6.43 5.34 -17.93
N SER A 446 -7.23 6.41 -17.81
CA SER A 446 -6.90 7.58 -17.00
C SER A 446 -6.85 7.31 -15.48
N GLU A 447 -7.54 6.28 -15.00
CA GLU A 447 -7.57 5.91 -13.57
C GLU A 447 -6.46 4.94 -13.16
N ILE A 448 -5.83 4.27 -14.13
CA ILE A 448 -4.80 3.25 -13.88
C ILE A 448 -3.59 3.81 -13.10
N PRO A 449 -3.03 5.00 -13.42
CA PRO A 449 -1.88 5.52 -12.69
C PRO A 449 -2.14 5.65 -11.19
N GLU A 450 -3.32 6.14 -10.78
CA GLU A 450 -3.67 6.29 -9.37
C GLU A 450 -3.69 4.93 -8.65
N VAL A 451 -4.28 3.91 -9.28
CA VAL A 451 -4.35 2.55 -8.71
C VAL A 451 -2.96 1.93 -8.58
N VAL A 452 -2.11 2.09 -9.59
CA VAL A 452 -0.73 1.56 -9.58
C VAL A 452 0.13 2.29 -8.56
N ASP A 453 0.01 3.62 -8.44
CA ASP A 453 0.76 4.40 -7.47
C ASP A 453 0.37 4.02 -6.03
N ARG A 454 -0.93 3.81 -5.77
CA ARG A 454 -1.41 3.27 -4.49
C ARG A 454 -0.83 1.89 -4.21
N LEU A 455 -0.81 1.00 -5.21
CA LEU A 455 -0.26 -0.33 -5.03
C LEU A 455 1.23 -0.31 -4.73
N ARG A 456 2.01 0.54 -5.43
CA ARG A 456 3.45 0.75 -5.18
C ARG A 456 3.73 1.33 -3.80
N ALA A 457 2.88 2.23 -3.32
CA ALA A 457 3.02 2.80 -1.98
C ALA A 457 2.81 1.75 -0.88
N LEU A 458 2.01 0.71 -1.15
CA LEU A 458 1.83 -0.43 -0.25
C LEU A 458 2.97 -1.44 -0.37
N ASP A 459 3.40 -1.72 -1.61
CA ASP A 459 4.39 -2.74 -1.91
C ASP A 459 4.93 -2.52 -3.34
N GLU A 460 6.21 -2.20 -3.46
CA GLU A 460 6.82 -1.91 -4.76
C GLU A 460 6.76 -3.13 -5.70
N GLY A 461 6.95 -4.34 -5.17
CA GLY A 461 6.90 -5.59 -5.94
C GLY A 461 5.53 -5.81 -6.56
N TRP A 462 4.45 -5.63 -5.79
CA TRP A 462 3.08 -5.70 -6.31
C TRP A 462 2.80 -4.66 -7.39
N GLY A 463 3.36 -3.46 -7.24
CA GLY A 463 3.29 -2.42 -8.26
C GLY A 463 3.97 -2.81 -9.57
N GLU A 464 5.15 -3.43 -9.49
CA GLU A 464 5.86 -3.96 -10.66
C GLU A 464 5.11 -5.13 -11.31
N TRP A 465 4.51 -6.04 -10.52
CA TRP A 465 3.61 -7.08 -11.06
C TRP A 465 2.45 -6.46 -11.85
N ALA A 466 1.75 -5.46 -11.28
CA ALA A 466 0.63 -4.80 -11.96
C ALA A 466 1.04 -4.14 -13.28
N LEU A 467 2.19 -3.46 -13.31
CA LEU A 467 2.71 -2.85 -14.54
C LEU A 467 3.09 -3.89 -15.59
N GLY A 468 3.66 -5.02 -15.16
CA GLY A 468 3.95 -6.14 -16.05
C GLY A 468 2.69 -6.71 -16.70
N THR A 469 1.62 -6.88 -15.92
CA THR A 469 0.31 -7.35 -16.39
C THR A 469 -0.35 -6.35 -17.32
N LEU A 470 -0.29 -5.06 -16.99
CA LEU A 470 -0.83 -3.99 -17.85
C LEU A 470 -0.06 -3.86 -19.17
N ALA A 471 1.25 -4.03 -19.17
CA ALA A 471 2.06 -4.04 -20.39
C ALA A 471 1.76 -5.28 -21.24
N HIS A 472 1.58 -6.43 -20.60
CA HIS A 472 1.15 -7.66 -21.27
C HIS A 472 -0.19 -7.46 -21.99
N GLY A 473 -1.18 -6.88 -21.30
CA GLY A 473 -2.50 -6.59 -21.87
C GLY A 473 -2.47 -5.60 -23.05
N ARG A 474 -1.48 -4.71 -23.12
CA ARG A 474 -1.22 -3.83 -24.30
C ARG A 474 -0.47 -4.54 -25.43
N GLY A 475 0.02 -5.75 -25.21
CA GLY A 475 0.88 -6.48 -26.16
C GLY A 475 2.37 -6.10 -26.10
N ASP A 476 2.80 -5.24 -25.16
CA ASP A 476 4.20 -4.87 -24.97
C ASP A 476 4.94 -5.92 -24.14
N ARG A 477 5.36 -7.00 -24.80
CA ARG A 477 6.09 -8.11 -24.17
C ARG A 477 7.44 -7.68 -23.57
N PRO A 478 8.28 -6.86 -24.24
CA PRO A 478 9.53 -6.38 -23.64
C PRO A 478 9.33 -5.61 -22.34
N GLU A 479 8.36 -4.68 -22.30
CA GLU A 479 8.05 -3.93 -21.08
C GLU A 479 7.50 -4.85 -19.99
N SER A 480 6.60 -5.76 -20.36
CA SER A 480 6.02 -6.76 -19.44
C SER A 480 7.11 -7.60 -18.74
N VAL A 481 8.05 -8.16 -19.51
CA VAL A 481 9.15 -8.98 -18.98
C VAL A 481 10.05 -8.14 -18.05
N ARG A 482 10.34 -6.89 -18.41
CA ARG A 482 11.16 -6.00 -17.56
C ARG A 482 10.52 -5.81 -16.18
N HIS A 483 9.23 -5.54 -16.14
CA HIS A 483 8.49 -5.33 -14.89
C HIS A 483 8.40 -6.61 -14.06
N TYR A 484 8.09 -7.77 -14.67
CA TYR A 484 8.07 -9.04 -13.95
C TYR A 484 9.45 -9.42 -13.37
N LEU A 485 10.54 -9.18 -14.12
CA LEU A 485 11.89 -9.44 -13.60
C LEU A 485 12.22 -8.54 -12.41
N LYS A 486 11.84 -7.26 -12.45
CA LYS A 486 12.01 -6.35 -11.30
C LYS A 486 11.17 -6.80 -10.11
N ALA A 487 9.93 -7.23 -10.34
CA ALA A 487 9.03 -7.70 -9.30
C ALA A 487 9.53 -8.97 -8.57
N VAL A 488 10.32 -9.82 -9.25
CA VAL A 488 10.94 -11.01 -8.65
C VAL A 488 12.21 -10.68 -7.84
N GLN A 489 12.83 -9.52 -8.10
CA GLN A 489 14.04 -9.07 -7.39
C GLN A 489 13.73 -8.34 -6.08
N LEU A 490 12.55 -7.74 -5.99
CA LEU A 490 11.98 -7.14 -4.79
C LEU A 490 11.37 -8.22 -3.90
#